data_AF-A0A916PYR2-F1
#
_entry.id   AF-A0A916PYR2-F1
#
_cell.length_a   1.000
_cell.length_b   1.000
_cell.length_c   1.000
_cell.angle_alpha   90.00
_cell.angle_beta   90.00
_cell.angle_gamma   90.00
#
_symmetry.space_group_name_H-M   'P 1'
#
loop_
_entity.id
_entity.type
_entity.pdbx_description
1 polymer ?
#
loop_
_entity_poly.entity_id
_entity_poly.type
_entity_poly.pdbx_seq_one_letter_code
_entity_poly.pdbx_strand_id
1 'polypeptide(L)'
;MNGSSRNNLQKWRDLNIYYYQDIEKFYKTFIQKETKVLEVGSNLGYLLNSLQPSYGSRIEQNLHAVKQAQTLYPQLDFIVLDAESFCSSEIFD
;
A
#
# COMPACT_ATOMS: atom_id res chain seq x y z
N MET A 1 3.19 7.89 -29.83
CA MET A 1 2.13 7.51 -28.87
C MET A 1 2.43 6.07 -28.46
N ASN A 2 3.17 5.88 -27.36
CA ASN A 2 3.75 4.58 -27.00
C ASN A 2 2.91 3.86 -25.94
N GLY A 3 2.78 2.55 -26.17
CA GLY A 3 1.87 1.63 -25.50
C GLY A 3 2.04 1.53 -23.99
N SER A 4 0.88 1.33 -23.35
CA SER A 4 0.62 0.54 -22.14
C SER A 4 1.85 -0.13 -21.51
N SER A 5 2.57 0.60 -20.65
CA SER A 5 3.40 -0.04 -19.63
C SER A 5 2.49 -0.42 -18.47
N ARG A 6 2.00 -1.66 -18.46
CA ARG A 6 1.75 -2.32 -17.17
C ARG A 6 3.08 -2.30 -16.44
N ASN A 7 3.16 -1.47 -15.41
CA ASN A 7 4.34 -1.17 -14.61
C ASN A 7 4.99 -2.46 -14.10
N ASN A 8 6.33 -2.48 -14.00
CA ASN A 8 7.11 -3.61 -13.49
C ASN A 8 6.54 -4.12 -12.14
N LEU A 9 6.07 -3.22 -11.27
CA LEU A 9 5.43 -3.57 -9.99
C LEU A 9 4.12 -4.34 -10.14
N GLN A 10 3.22 -3.90 -11.03
CA GLN A 10 1.95 -4.60 -11.25
C GLN A 10 2.20 -5.97 -11.88
N LYS A 11 3.06 -6.01 -12.90
CA LYS A 11 3.45 -7.27 -13.56
C LYS A 11 4.08 -8.24 -12.57
N TRP A 12 4.95 -7.76 -11.70
CA TRP A 12 5.57 -8.57 -10.65
C TRP A 12 4.53 -9.14 -9.68
N ARG A 13 3.57 -8.31 -9.26
CA ARG A 13 2.45 -8.77 -8.43
C ARG A 13 1.62 -9.84 -9.12
N ASP A 14 1.25 -9.62 -10.38
CA ASP A 14 0.44 -10.57 -11.15
C ASP A 14 1.14 -11.93 -11.30
N LEU A 15 2.46 -11.93 -11.53
CA LEU A 15 3.28 -13.15 -11.62
C LEU A 15 3.40 -13.89 -10.27
N ASN A 16 3.28 -13.18 -9.15
CA ASN A 16 3.44 -13.71 -7.81
C ASN A 16 2.13 -13.63 -7.00
N ILE A 17 0.98 -13.71 -7.67
CA ILE A 17 -0.31 -13.34 -7.06
C ILE A 17 -0.65 -14.17 -5.81
N TYR A 18 -0.32 -15.47 -5.80
CA TYR A 18 -0.58 -16.33 -4.65
C TYR A 18 0.21 -15.91 -3.40
N TYR A 19 1.47 -15.51 -3.57
CA TYR A 19 2.29 -14.98 -2.48
C TYR A 19 1.66 -13.73 -1.86
N TYR A 20 1.23 -12.78 -2.69
CA TYR A 20 0.60 -11.56 -2.21
C TYR A 20 -0.76 -11.81 -1.54
N GLN A 21 -1.57 -12.72 -2.10
CA GLN A 21 -2.85 -13.09 -1.50
C GLN A 21 -2.67 -13.76 -0.14
N ASP A 22 -1.62 -14.57 0.04
CA ASP A 22 -1.35 -15.21 1.33
C ASP A 22 -0.84 -14.21 2.37
N ILE A 23 -0.04 -13.21 1.97
CA ILE A 23 0.29 -12.06 2.84
C ILE A 23 -0.99 -11.32 3.25
N GLU A 24 -1.87 -10.99 2.31
CA GLU A 24 -3.11 -10.28 2.63
C GLU A 24 -4.00 -11.07 3.59
N LYS A 25 -4.13 -12.39 3.38
CA LYS A 25 -4.88 -13.26 4.31
C LYS A 25 -4.24 -13.27 5.69
N PHE A 26 -2.91 -13.41 5.76
CA PHE A 26 -2.18 -13.43 7.01
C PHE A 26 -2.38 -12.14 7.80
N TYR A 27 -2.21 -10.97 7.19
CA TYR A 27 -2.42 -9.71 7.90
C TYR A 27 -3.88 -9.51 8.34
N LYS A 28 -4.85 -9.94 7.54
CA LYS A 28 -6.29 -9.92 7.91
C LYS A 28 -6.64 -10.79 9.12
N THR A 29 -5.80 -11.76 9.52
CA THR A 29 -6.07 -12.53 10.73
C THR A 29 -5.68 -11.79 12.01
N PHE A 30 -4.80 -10.79 11.92
CA PHE A 30 -4.29 -10.05 13.08
C PHE A 30 -4.82 -8.61 13.15
N ILE A 31 -4.99 -7.98 12.00
CA ILE A 31 -5.45 -6.59 11.91
C ILE A 31 -6.98 -6.60 11.84
N GLN A 32 -7.61 -5.97 12.82
CA GLN A 32 -9.06 -5.77 12.82
C GLN A 32 -9.44 -4.79 11.71
N LYS A 33 -10.61 -4.99 11.11
CA LYS A 33 -11.15 -4.02 10.14
C LYS A 33 -11.46 -2.70 10.84
N GLU A 34 -11.52 -1.63 10.05
CA GLU A 34 -11.92 -0.30 10.54
C GLU A 34 -10.98 0.28 11.62
N THR A 35 -9.73 -0.18 11.68
CA THR A 35 -8.67 0.41 12.52
C THR A 35 -7.84 1.44 11.74
N LYS A 36 -7.03 2.21 12.46
CA LYS A 36 -6.03 3.11 11.89
C LYS A 36 -4.76 2.32 11.56
N VAL A 37 -4.41 2.22 10.28
CA VAL A 37 -3.27 1.41 9.84
C VAL A 37 -2.26 2.26 9.09
N LEU A 38 -0.98 2.12 9.48
CA LEU A 38 0.16 2.64 8.74
C LEU A 38 0.90 1.50 8.04
N GLU A 39 0.96 1.53 6.71
CA GLU A 39 1.80 0.60 5.95
C GLU A 39 3.15 1.24 5.58
N VAL A 40 4.25 0.65 6.06
CA VAL A 40 5.62 1.07 5.69
C VAL A 40 6.09 0.24 4.50
N GLY A 41 6.51 0.88 3.41
CA GLY A 41 6.95 0.20 2.18
C GLY A 41 5.79 -0.33 1.34
N SER A 42 4.74 0.49 1.17
CA SER A 42 3.45 0.05 0.63
C SER A 42 3.40 -0.32 -0.86
N ASN A 43 4.44 0.00 -1.64
CA ASN A 43 4.46 -0.21 -3.09
C ASN A 43 3.18 0.34 -3.77
N LEU A 44 2.39 -0.53 -4.42
CA LEU A 44 1.15 -0.16 -5.09
C LEU A 44 -0.06 -0.09 -4.15
N GLY A 45 0.11 -0.41 -2.86
CA GLY A 45 -0.91 -0.17 -1.84
C GLY A 45 -1.99 -1.23 -1.71
N TYR A 46 -1.81 -2.40 -2.34
CA TYR A 46 -2.78 -3.50 -2.34
C TYR A 46 -3.04 -4.07 -0.94
N LEU A 47 -1.97 -4.24 -0.14
CA LEU A 47 -2.09 -4.83 1.20
C LEU A 47 -2.93 -3.91 2.09
N LEU A 48 -2.55 -2.64 2.28
CA LEU A 48 -3.33 -1.70 3.08
C LEU A 48 -4.79 -1.59 2.62
N ASN A 49 -5.03 -1.51 1.32
CA ASN A 49 -6.40 -1.51 0.80
C ASN A 49 -7.17 -2.79 1.15
N SER A 50 -6.50 -3.95 1.11
CA SER A 50 -7.13 -5.22 1.43
C SER A 50 -7.61 -5.29 2.88
N LEU A 51 -6.96 -4.57 3.80
CA LEU A 51 -7.26 -4.58 5.24
C LEU A 51 -8.54 -3.83 5.60
N GLN A 52 -9.07 -2.99 4.70
CA GLN A 52 -10.27 -2.18 4.94
C GLN A 52 -10.13 -1.32 6.23
N PRO A 53 -9.09 -0.47 6.33
CA PRO A 53 -8.91 0.40 7.48
C PRO A 53 -9.95 1.54 7.46
N SER A 54 -10.29 2.06 8.65
CA SER A 54 -11.10 3.27 8.76
C SER A 54 -10.28 4.52 8.41
N TYR A 55 -8.98 4.44 8.66
CA TYR A 55 -7.97 5.40 8.23
C TYR A 55 -6.70 4.64 7.85
N GLY A 56 -6.37 4.64 6.55
CA GLY A 56 -5.17 3.97 6.06
C GLY A 56 -4.18 4.98 5.51
N SER A 57 -2.99 5.02 6.11
CA SER A 57 -1.88 5.85 5.66
C SER A 57 -0.70 4.96 5.27
N ARG A 58 0.17 5.47 4.39
CA ARG A 58 1.30 4.68 3.88
C ARG A 58 2.52 5.52 3.59
N ILE A 59 3.66 4.91 3.84
CA ILE A 59 4.98 5.47 3.56
C ILE A 59 5.57 4.73 2.37
N GLU A 60 5.90 5.47 1.31
CA GLU A 60 6.53 4.93 0.11
C GLU A 60 7.39 6.00 -0.57
N GLN A 61 8.69 5.73 -0.68
CA GLN A 61 9.66 6.63 -1.30
C GLN A 61 9.59 6.61 -2.84
N ASN A 62 9.08 5.53 -3.45
CA ASN A 62 8.96 5.41 -4.89
C ASN A 62 7.79 6.24 -5.44
N LEU A 63 8.09 7.44 -5.91
CA LEU A 63 7.12 8.37 -6.53
C LEU A 63 6.27 7.75 -7.63
N HIS A 64 6.81 6.81 -8.41
CA HIS A 64 6.05 6.16 -9.47
C HIS A 64 5.01 5.18 -8.91
N ALA A 65 5.37 4.44 -7.85
CA ALA A 65 4.44 3.57 -7.13
C ALA A 65 3.32 4.40 -6.49
N VAL A 66 3.67 5.50 -5.82
CA VAL A 66 2.71 6.42 -5.17
C VAL A 66 1.68 6.95 -6.16
N LYS A 67 2.11 7.48 -7.32
CA LYS A 67 1.18 8.02 -8.33
C LYS A 67 0.17 6.98 -8.82
N GLN A 68 0.62 5.74 -8.99
CA GLN A 68 -0.26 4.65 -9.42
C GLN A 68 -1.20 4.22 -8.31
N ALA A 69 -0.68 4.04 -7.10
CA ALA A 69 -1.47 3.68 -5.93
C ALA A 69 -2.53 4.74 -5.62
N GLN A 70 -2.23 6.04 -5.78
CA GLN A 70 -3.20 7.14 -5.66
C GLN A 70 -4.35 7.02 -6.66
N THR A 71 -4.06 6.55 -7.86
CA THR A 71 -5.08 6.30 -8.89
C THR A 71 -5.93 5.08 -8.54
N LEU A 72 -5.32 4.02 -8.02
CA LEU A 72 -6.00 2.78 -7.66
C LEU A 72 -6.84 2.93 -6.38
N TYR A 73 -6.37 3.73 -5.44
CA TYR A 73 -6.87 3.82 -4.06
C TYR A 73 -6.90 5.28 -3.57
N PRO A 74 -7.76 6.12 -4.16
CA PRO A 74 -7.85 7.54 -3.81
C PRO A 74 -8.35 7.81 -2.38
N GLN A 75 -8.93 6.80 -1.72
CA GLN A 75 -9.43 6.90 -0.35
C GLN A 75 -8.36 6.73 0.75
N LEU A 76 -7.13 6.38 0.36
CA LEU A 76 -6.02 6.15 1.28
C LEU A 76 -5.04 7.32 1.23
N ASP A 77 -4.38 7.58 2.35
CA ASP A 77 -3.40 8.67 2.47
C ASP A 77 -2.02 8.23 1.99
N PHE A 78 -1.22 9.18 1.49
CA PHE A 78 0.09 8.92 0.90
C PHE A 78 1.15 9.84 1.45
N ILE A 79 2.22 9.25 1.97
CA ILE A 79 3.36 9.95 2.52
C ILE A 79 4.61 9.53 1.74
N VAL A 80 5.13 10.44 0.92
CA VAL A 80 6.32 10.19 0.10
C VAL A 80 7.57 10.57 0.88
N LEU A 81 8.14 9.62 1.60
CA LEU A 81 9.37 9.79 2.36
C LEU A 81 10.11 8.47 2.56
N ASP A 82 11.38 8.58 2.92
CA ASP A 82 12.15 7.47 3.47
C ASP A 82 11.59 7.10 4.85
N ALA A 83 11.35 5.81 5.09
CA ALA A 83 10.69 5.33 6.31
C ALA A 83 11.42 5.74 7.60
N GLU A 84 12.75 5.84 7.58
CA GLU A 84 13.55 6.25 8.74
C GLU A 84 13.36 7.73 9.07
N SER A 85 12.89 8.52 8.11
CA SER A 85 12.57 9.94 8.28
C SER A 85 11.13 10.16 8.76
N PHE A 86 10.33 9.11 8.93
CA PHE A 86 8.95 9.24 9.38
C PHE A 86 8.87 9.69 10.84
N CYS A 87 8.22 10.82 11.07
CA CYS A 87 7.91 11.34 12.40
C CYS A 87 6.48 11.85 12.40
N SER A 88 5.65 11.34 13.32
CA SER A 88 4.24 11.71 13.44
C SER A 88 3.80 11.68 14.90
N SER A 89 2.85 12.55 15.25
CA SER A 89 2.11 12.50 16.52
C SER A 89 0.84 11.63 16.44
N GLU A 90 0.50 11.13 15.26
CA GLU A 90 -0.63 10.21 15.07
C GLU A 90 -0.34 8.85 15.72
N ILE A 91 -1.40 8.23 16.24
CA ILE A 91 -1.37 6.87 16.78
C ILE A 91 -2.07 5.94 15.80
N PHE A 92 -1.40 4.83 15.50
CA PHE A 92 -1.92 3.73 14.69
C PHE A 92 -2.10 2.51 15.59
N ASP A 93 -3.02 1.62 15.23
CA ASP A 93 -3.40 0.44 16.00
C ASP A 93 -2.47 -0.76 15.75
#